data_AF-A0A920NBZ3-F1
#
_entry.id   AF-A0A920NBZ3-F1
#
_cell.length_a   1.000
_cell.length_b   1.000
_cell.length_c   1.000
_cell.angle_alpha   90.00
_cell.angle_beta   90.00
_cell.angle_gamma   90.00
#
_symmetry.space_group_name_H-M   'P 1'
#
loop_
_entity.id
_entity.type
_entity.pdbx_description
1 polymer ?
#
loop_
_entity_poly.entity_id
_entity_poly.type
_entity_poly.pdbx_seq_one_letter_code
_entity_poly.pdbx_strand_id
1 'polypeptide(L)'
;MRDIQLPGRSPAHSRRAMAATSHPLATLAALDMLRNGGNAVDAAITAAALLGGRRTPFNQHWGDCFALYAPQKGRLWQLTARGKLLIRNG
;
A
#
# COMPACT_ATOMS: atom_id res chain seq x y z
N MET A 1 29.10 7.61 1.72
CA MET A 1 27.87 6.80 1.54
C MET A 1 26.88 7.25 2.61
N ARG A 2 25.60 7.44 2.29
CA ARG A 2 24.58 7.83 3.30
C ARG A 2 24.32 6.64 4.23
N ASP A 3 24.26 6.89 5.54
CA ASP A 3 23.86 5.87 6.51
C ASP A 3 22.35 5.63 6.38
N ILE A 4 21.97 4.40 5.99
CA ILE A 4 20.59 3.99 5.79
C ILE A 4 19.93 3.46 7.06
N GLN A 5 20.70 3.31 8.15
CA GLN A 5 20.18 2.91 9.45
C GLN A 5 19.56 4.09 10.21
N LEU A 6 19.91 5.31 9.84
CA LEU A 6 19.35 6.54 10.41
C LEU A 6 18.28 7.14 9.48
N PRO A 7 17.17 7.68 10.02
CA PRO A 7 16.14 8.34 9.22
C PRO A 7 16.73 9.53 8.43
N GLY A 8 16.64 9.48 7.10
CA GLY A 8 17.08 10.60 6.24
C GLY A 8 16.18 11.84 6.28
N ARG A 9 15.08 11.81 7.04
CA ARG A 9 14.12 12.90 7.24
C ARG A 9 13.50 12.81 8.62
N SER A 10 13.02 13.93 9.16
CA SER A 10 12.26 13.96 10.40
C SER A 10 10.99 13.10 10.30
N PRO A 11 10.57 12.42 11.40
CA PRO A 11 9.31 11.71 11.44
C PRO A 11 8.12 12.65 11.18
N ALA A 12 7.19 12.22 10.33
CA ALA A 12 5.94 12.92 10.13
C ALA A 12 4.95 12.54 11.25
N HIS A 13 4.19 13.52 11.76
CA HIS A 13 3.17 13.31 12.79
C HIS A 13 1.80 13.76 12.30
N SER A 14 0.76 13.01 12.65
CA SER A 14 -0.64 13.35 12.34
C SER A 14 -1.57 12.87 13.44
N ARG A 15 -2.60 13.65 13.75
CA ARG A 15 -3.62 13.32 14.77
C ARG A 15 -4.84 12.59 14.21
N ARG A 16 -5.00 12.54 12.88
CA ARG A 16 -6.21 12.03 12.21
C ARG A 16 -5.92 10.80 11.37
N ALA A 17 -5.03 10.94 10.40
CA ALA A 17 -4.68 9.85 9.50
C ALA A 17 -3.28 10.04 8.89
N MET A 18 -2.65 8.95 8.46
CA MET A 18 -1.33 8.94 7.83
C MET A 18 -1.27 7.85 6.75
N ALA A 19 -0.58 8.13 5.65
CA ALA A 19 -0.26 7.16 4.62
C ALA A 19 1.23 7.28 4.25
N ALA A 20 1.88 6.15 4.00
CA ALA A 20 3.28 6.11 3.56
C ALA A 20 3.40 5.08 2.41
N THR A 21 3.98 5.50 1.30
CA THR A 21 4.19 4.65 0.12
C THR A 21 5.54 4.96 -0.52
N SER A 22 5.99 4.12 -1.45
CA SER A 22 7.23 4.32 -2.18
C SER A 22 7.19 5.46 -3.20
N HIS A 23 5.99 5.99 -3.53
CA HIS A 23 5.84 7.04 -4.53
C HIS A 23 5.00 8.21 -3.99
N PRO A 24 5.51 9.46 -4.00
CA PRO A 24 4.84 10.58 -3.34
C PRO A 24 3.42 10.84 -3.87
N LEU A 25 3.18 10.64 -5.17
CA LEU A 25 1.83 10.80 -5.74
C LEU A 25 0.84 9.75 -5.26
N ALA A 26 1.29 8.51 -5.02
CA ALA A 26 0.44 7.47 -4.45
C ALA A 26 0.10 7.79 -2.99
N THR A 27 1.06 8.32 -2.22
CA THR A 27 0.80 8.81 -0.87
C THR A 27 -0.21 9.95 -0.85
N LEU A 28 -0.10 10.93 -1.75
CA LEU A 28 -1.04 12.05 -1.82
C LEU A 28 -2.47 11.59 -2.13
N ALA A 29 -2.64 10.71 -3.12
CA ALA A 29 -3.97 10.18 -3.45
C ALA A 29 -4.58 9.36 -2.30
N ALA A 30 -3.77 8.59 -1.57
CA ALA A 30 -4.24 7.88 -0.37
C ALA A 30 -4.69 8.86 0.74
N LEU A 31 -3.94 9.95 0.94
CA LEU A 31 -4.33 11.00 1.88
C LEU A 31 -5.61 11.70 1.43
N ASP A 32 -5.81 11.93 0.14
CA ASP A 32 -7.05 12.52 -0.39
C ASP A 32 -8.25 11.58 -0.20
N MET A 33 -8.07 10.27 -0.37
CA MET A 33 -9.10 9.27 -0.03
C MET A 33 -9.50 9.34 1.46
N LEU A 34 -8.51 9.43 2.35
CA LEU A 34 -8.75 9.57 3.80
C LEU A 34 -9.43 10.90 4.14
N ARG A 35 -9.06 11.99 3.46
CA ARG A 35 -9.68 13.31 3.62
C ARG A 35 -11.15 13.32 3.18
N ASN A 36 -11.48 12.52 2.16
CA ASN A 36 -12.85 12.35 1.68
C ASN A 36 -13.70 11.43 2.58
N GLY A 37 -13.15 10.97 3.72
CA GLY A 37 -13.86 10.11 4.67
C GLY A 37 -13.73 8.61 4.40
N GLY A 38 -12.87 8.21 3.45
CA GLY A 38 -12.54 6.81 3.21
C GLY A 38 -11.80 6.18 4.38
N ASN A 39 -11.88 4.86 4.49
CA ASN A 39 -11.19 4.11 5.55
C ASN A 39 -9.73 3.77 5.15
N ALA A 40 -8.98 3.15 6.07
CA ALA A 40 -7.59 2.76 5.82
C ALA A 40 -7.42 1.76 4.66
N VAL A 41 -8.42 0.89 4.42
CA VAL A 41 -8.42 -0.08 3.31
C VAL A 41 -8.64 0.64 1.98
N ASP A 42 -9.59 1.58 1.90
CA ASP A 42 -9.87 2.37 0.69
C ASP A 42 -8.63 3.18 0.27
N ALA A 43 -7.96 3.78 1.25
CA ALA A 43 -6.71 4.51 1.04
C ALA A 43 -5.59 3.60 0.54
N ALA A 44 -5.47 2.39 1.09
CA ALA A 44 -4.48 1.40 0.66
C ALA A 44 -4.75 0.90 -0.77
N ILE A 45 -6.01 0.65 -1.14
CA ILE A 45 -6.40 0.25 -2.50
C ILE A 45 -6.10 1.39 -3.49
N THR A 46 -6.41 2.63 -3.14
CA THR A 46 -6.12 3.82 -3.96
C THR A 46 -4.62 3.97 -4.21
N ALA A 47 -3.80 3.80 -3.17
CA ALA A 47 -2.34 3.79 -3.31
C ALA A 47 -1.87 2.64 -4.20
N ALA A 48 -2.35 1.42 -3.97
CA ALA A 48 -1.96 0.23 -4.73
C ALA A 48 -2.28 0.35 -6.21
N ALA A 49 -3.45 0.88 -6.57
CA ALA A 49 -3.85 1.11 -7.95
C ALA A 49 -2.91 2.07 -8.69
N LEU A 50 -2.48 3.15 -8.02
CA LEU A 50 -1.52 4.11 -8.58
C LEU A 50 -0.10 3.56 -8.65
N LEU A 51 0.30 2.73 -7.67
CA LEU A 51 1.59 2.06 -7.68
C LEU A 51 1.71 1.02 -8.79
N GLY A 52 0.64 0.26 -9.07
CA GLY A 52 0.60 -0.68 -10.19
C GLY A 52 0.60 0.00 -11.57
N GLY A 53 -0.03 1.18 -11.67
CA GLY A 53 -0.14 1.93 -12.94
C GLY A 53 1.17 2.52 -13.44
N ARG A 54 2.12 2.74 -12.53
CA ARG A 54 3.48 3.12 -12.90
C ARG A 54 4.28 1.84 -13.00
N ARG A 55 4.84 1.56 -14.19
CA ARG A 55 5.72 0.41 -14.47
C ARG A 55 6.98 0.46 -13.59
N THR A 56 6.80 0.15 -12.31
CA THR A 56 7.85 -0.07 -11.34
C THR A 56 8.13 -1.57 -11.32
N PRO A 57 9.39 -2.01 -11.28
CA PRO A 57 9.72 -3.44 -11.33
C PRO A 57 9.21 -4.24 -10.11
N PHE A 58 8.64 -3.56 -9.09
CA PHE A 58 8.25 -4.13 -7.81
C PHE A 58 6.73 -4.28 -7.62
N ASN A 59 5.91 -3.56 -8.39
CA ASN A 59 4.44 -3.63 -8.29
C ASN A 59 3.84 -3.80 -9.68
N GLN A 60 3.29 -4.98 -9.95
CA GLN A 60 2.56 -5.24 -11.20
C GLN A 60 1.10 -5.51 -10.85
N HIS A 61 0.14 -4.91 -11.58
CA HIS A 61 -1.29 -5.11 -11.35
C HIS A 61 -1.74 -6.57 -11.37
N TRP A 62 -0.95 -7.45 -12.00
CA TRP A 62 -1.22 -8.87 -12.17
C TRP A 62 -0.33 -9.78 -11.30
N GLY A 63 0.44 -9.19 -10.37
CA GLY A 63 1.33 -9.90 -9.47
C GLY A 63 0.65 -10.36 -8.18
N ASP A 64 1.46 -10.88 -7.26
CA ASP A 64 1.00 -11.27 -5.93
C ASP A 64 0.84 -10.03 -5.02
N CYS A 65 -0.10 -10.10 -4.08
CA CYS A 65 -0.34 -9.06 -3.07
C CYS A 65 -0.38 -9.67 -1.67
N PHE A 66 0.35 -9.06 -0.74
CA PHE A 66 0.33 -9.41 0.67
C PHE A 66 -0.14 -8.19 1.46
N ALA A 67 -1.12 -8.38 2.34
CA ALA A 67 -1.63 -7.32 3.18
C ALA A 67 -1.82 -7.78 4.62
N LEU A 68 -1.46 -6.93 5.56
CA LEU A 68 -1.79 -7.06 6.98
C LEU A 68 -2.85 -6.03 7.30
N TYR A 69 -3.99 -6.48 7.83
CA TYR A 69 -5.10 -5.63 8.20
C TYR A 69 -5.36 -5.74 9.70
N ALA A 70 -5.09 -4.65 10.41
CA ALA A 70 -5.36 -4.51 11.83
C ALA A 70 -6.59 -3.59 12.02
N PRO A 71 -7.79 -4.14 12.28
CA PRO A 71 -8.95 -3.32 12.59
C PRO A 71 -8.77 -2.61 13.94
N GLN A 72 -9.47 -1.49 14.15
CA GLN A 72 -9.43 -0.75 15.41
C GLN A 72 -9.82 -1.61 16.63
N LYS A 73 -10.69 -2.60 16.42
CA LYS A 73 -11.05 -3.61 17.42
C LYS A 73 -11.05 -4.98 16.75
N GLY A 74 -10.47 -5.97 17.42
CA GLY A 74 -10.46 -7.35 16.97
C GLY A 74 -9.07 -7.86 16.61
N ARG A 75 -9.03 -8.94 15.82
CA ARG A 75 -7.81 -9.67 15.49
C ARG A 75 -7.15 -9.12 14.24
N LEU A 76 -5.83 -9.16 14.19
CA LEU A 76 -5.02 -8.93 12.99
C LEU A 76 -5.33 -10.00 11.93
N TRP A 77 -5.59 -9.55 10.70
CA TRP A 77 -5.76 -10.40 9.53
C TRP A 77 -4.54 -10.34 8.65
N GLN A 78 -4.12 -11.49 8.15
CA GLN A 78 -3.10 -11.60 7.10
C GLN A 78 -3.79 -12.11 5.84
N LEU A 79 -3.62 -11.35 4.76
CA LEU A 79 -4.23 -11.59 3.46
C LEU A 79 -3.11 -11.87 2.46
N THR A 80 -3.30 -12.88 1.62
CA THR A 80 -2.39 -13.22 0.53
C THR A 80 -3.23 -13.46 -0.72
N ALA A 81 -3.02 -12.64 -1.75
CA ALA A 81 -3.55 -12.87 -3.07
C ALA A 81 -2.39 -13.33 -3.95
N ARG A 82 -2.42 -14.59 -4.40
CA ARG A 82 -1.47 -15.09 -5.40
C ARG A 82 -2.19 -15.50 -6.67
N GLY A 83 -1.55 -15.24 -7.81
CA GLY A 83 -1.99 -15.80 -9.09
C GLY A 83 -1.85 -17.33 -9.09
N LYS A 84 -2.80 -18.03 -9.72
CA LYS A 84 -2.65 -19.46 -10.09
C LYS A 84 -2.38 -19.56 -11.58
N LEU A 85 -1.31 -20.26 -11.97
CA LEU A 85 -1.07 -20.65 -13.36
C LEU A 85 -2.00 -21.81 -13.72
N LEU A 86 -2.98 -21.57 -14.59
CA LEU A 86 -3.79 -22.63 -15.20
C LEU A 86 -3.11 -23.11 -16.47
N ILE A 87 -2.38 -24.23 -16.41
CA ILE A 87 -1.94 -24.95 -17.61
C ILE A 87 -3.12 -25.80 -18.07
N ARG A 88 -3.80 -25.37 -19.14
CA ARG A 88 -4.76 -26.23 -19.86
C ARG A 88 -3.94 -27.16 -20.76
N ASN A 89 -3.78 -28.42 -20.35
CA ASN A 89 -3.41 -29.47 -21.29
C ASN A 89 -4.65 -29.77 -22.14
N GLY A 90 -4.50 -29.63 -23.46
CA GLY A 90 -5.48 -30.13 -24.44
C GLY A 90 -5.44 -31.64 -24.53
#